data_AF-A0A820E7R0-F1
#
_entry.id   AF-A0A820E7R0-F1
#
_cell.length_a   1.000
_cell.length_b   1.000
_cell.length_c   1.000
_cell.angle_alpha   90.00
_cell.angle_beta   90.00
_cell.angle_gamma   90.00
#
_symmetry.space_group_name_H-M   'P 1'
#
loop_
_entity.id
_entity.type
_entity.pdbx_description
1 polymer ?
#
loop_
_entity_poly.entity_id
_entity_poly.type
_entity_poly.pdbx_seq_one_letter_code
_entity_poly.pdbx_strand_id
1 'polypeptide(L)'
;MEIHNDIDDDYEDEEADEEEEADEEEENSHYRSSDSRRRLSDDNLAATNTDSNTQTITLQNWDPQTPYMNKIKSSTILQTAYQIYLNERQSYSKSPSFYFDVASYFFLQARSSNSKQSSIDAFNKYYAQSNYNISNEYQYFGLRILTNVLELELESVQLLRTVAYKLVELGLYNLAENIFRHIVNLRSDEPQSFRDLALLLQESNSETKNLIEISDLFKKVIFGEWDNRYSEIEVTTLHELNYFVFQFHQQQQILNSIDNRLIRHLPVDLRIVMVWDTNDTDVDLHVIEPTGEECYYSHKNTAIGGMISRDFTTGYGPEEYLVRKAVK
;
A
#
# COMPACT_ATOMS: atom_id res chain seq x y z
N MET A 1 30.83 22.39 -20.00
CA MET A 1 30.12 22.50 -21.29
C MET A 1 30.97 21.76 -22.29
N GLU A 2 30.68 20.48 -22.42
CA GLU A 2 31.08 19.59 -23.52
C GLU A 2 30.32 18.30 -23.23
N ILE A 3 29.50 17.90 -24.20
CA ILE A 3 28.63 16.72 -24.17
C ILE A 3 29.33 15.71 -25.09
N HIS A 4 29.54 14.49 -24.61
CA HIS A 4 29.86 13.34 -25.45
C HIS A 4 28.82 12.27 -25.17
N ASN A 5 28.10 11.90 -26.23
CA ASN A 5 27.27 10.71 -26.30
C ASN A 5 28.07 9.72 -27.13
N ASP A 6 28.48 8.62 -26.53
CA ASP A 6 28.94 7.44 -27.28
C ASP A 6 27.93 6.32 -27.03
N ILE A 7 27.39 5.83 -28.14
CA ILE A 7 26.52 4.66 -28.28
C ILE A 7 27.46 3.54 -28.71
N ASP A 8 27.56 2.48 -27.91
CA ASP A 8 28.14 1.21 -28.37
C ASP A 8 27.04 0.14 -28.33
N ASP A 9 26.50 -0.13 -29.53
CA ASP A 9 25.92 -1.41 -29.90
C ASP A 9 27.09 -2.37 -30.14
N ASP A 10 27.09 -3.56 -29.55
CA ASP A 10 27.63 -4.73 -30.22
C ASP A 10 26.99 -6.01 -29.67
N TYR A 11 26.34 -6.71 -30.60
CA TYR A 11 25.85 -8.08 -30.52
C TYR A 11 27.05 -9.03 -30.68
N GLU A 12 27.09 -10.13 -29.92
CA GLU A 12 27.68 -11.38 -30.41
C GLU A 12 27.05 -12.59 -29.67
N ASP A 13 26.40 -13.43 -30.49
CA ASP A 13 25.94 -14.79 -30.19
C ASP A 13 27.14 -15.75 -30.09
N GLU A 14 27.13 -16.70 -29.15
CA GLU A 14 27.76 -18.02 -29.36
C GLU A 14 26.97 -19.10 -28.61
N GLU A 15 26.42 -20.05 -29.38
CA GLU A 15 25.89 -21.35 -28.93
C GLU A 15 27.02 -22.30 -28.54
N ALA A 16 26.75 -23.22 -27.59
CA ALA A 16 26.90 -24.68 -27.80
C ALA A 16 26.57 -25.49 -26.53
N ASP A 17 25.61 -26.39 -26.73
CA ASP A 17 25.36 -27.71 -26.14
C ASP A 17 26.41 -28.34 -25.22
N GLU A 18 25.93 -29.03 -24.17
CA GLU A 18 26.26 -30.45 -23.91
C GLU A 18 25.25 -31.08 -22.94
N GLU A 19 24.61 -32.15 -23.42
CA GLU A 19 23.78 -33.10 -22.67
C GLU A 19 24.67 -34.02 -21.81
N GLU A 20 24.22 -34.41 -20.61
CA GLU A 20 24.48 -35.76 -20.09
C GLU A 20 23.42 -36.21 -19.07
N GLU A 21 22.96 -37.44 -19.27
CA GLU A 21 21.85 -38.12 -18.61
C GLU A 21 22.16 -38.65 -17.19
N ALA A 22 21.08 -38.74 -16.40
CA ALA A 22 20.68 -39.79 -15.46
C ALA A 22 21.71 -40.49 -14.54
N ASP A 23 21.37 -40.53 -13.24
CA ASP A 23 21.33 -41.81 -12.52
C ASP A 23 20.31 -41.75 -11.37
N GLU A 24 19.34 -42.67 -11.42
CA GLU A 24 18.41 -43.03 -10.36
C GLU A 24 19.08 -43.97 -9.36
N GLU A 25 19.09 -43.65 -8.07
CA GLU A 25 19.16 -44.69 -7.02
C GLU A 25 18.17 -44.35 -5.88
N GLU A 26 17.06 -45.07 -5.88
CA GLU A 26 16.27 -45.35 -4.69
C GLU A 26 17.08 -46.26 -3.75
N GLU A 27 17.32 -45.84 -2.50
CA GLU A 27 17.31 -46.82 -1.42
C GLU A 27 16.78 -46.27 -0.10
N ASN A 28 15.84 -47.04 0.41
CA ASN A 28 14.93 -46.82 1.51
C ASN A 28 15.59 -47.23 2.83
N SER A 29 15.74 -46.33 3.82
CA SER A 29 15.90 -46.82 5.20
C SER A 29 15.55 -45.82 6.30
N HIS A 30 14.59 -46.26 7.12
CA HIS A 30 14.52 -46.09 8.57
C HIS A 30 14.23 -44.71 9.16
N TYR A 31 12.91 -44.53 9.38
CA TYR A 31 12.31 -43.86 10.52
C TYR A 31 13.16 -43.96 11.80
N ARG A 32 13.77 -42.85 12.20
CA ARG A 32 14.12 -42.58 13.60
C ARG A 32 13.60 -41.21 13.98
N SER A 33 12.43 -41.25 14.62
CA SER A 33 11.92 -40.20 15.49
C SER A 33 13.00 -39.77 16.48
N SER A 34 13.48 -38.54 16.35
CA SER A 34 14.06 -37.79 17.45
C SER A 34 13.42 -36.41 17.48
N ASP A 35 12.36 -36.38 18.27
CA ASP A 35 11.80 -35.24 18.98
C ASP A 35 12.84 -34.13 19.20
N SER A 36 12.68 -33.02 18.48
CA SER A 36 13.25 -31.74 18.84
C SER A 36 12.21 -30.66 18.58
N ARG A 37 11.13 -30.71 19.39
CA ARG A 37 10.39 -29.50 19.75
C ARG A 37 11.35 -28.53 20.44
N ARG A 38 12.16 -27.80 19.65
CA ARG A 38 12.67 -26.51 20.10
C ARG A 38 11.47 -25.58 20.16
N ARG A 39 10.87 -25.53 21.35
CA ARG A 39 10.06 -24.39 21.77
C ARG A 39 10.80 -23.14 21.35
N LEU A 40 10.13 -22.30 20.56
CA LEU A 40 10.50 -20.89 20.43
C LEU A 40 10.68 -20.39 21.87
N SER A 41 11.93 -20.22 22.28
CA SER A 41 12.26 -19.65 23.58
C SER A 41 11.65 -18.26 23.61
N ASP A 42 10.81 -18.01 24.62
CA ASP A 42 10.08 -16.77 24.92
C ASP A 42 11.00 -15.52 25.12
N ASP A 43 12.31 -15.64 24.88
CA ASP A 43 13.32 -14.64 25.25
C ASP A 43 13.54 -13.51 24.24
N ASN A 44 12.77 -13.41 23.13
CA ASN A 44 12.97 -12.35 22.13
C ASN A 44 11.70 -11.57 21.70
N LEU A 45 10.56 -11.74 22.39
CA LEU A 45 9.32 -10.99 22.10
C LEU A 45 9.03 -9.86 23.09
N ALA A 46 9.92 -9.60 24.05
CA ALA A 46 9.79 -8.51 25.02
C ALA A 46 10.82 -7.40 24.77
N ALA A 47 10.68 -6.67 23.66
CA ALA A 47 11.30 -5.35 23.55
C ALA A 47 10.42 -4.34 24.28
N THR A 48 10.67 -4.13 25.57
CA THR A 48 10.13 -2.98 26.31
C THR A 48 10.80 -1.71 25.82
N ASN A 49 10.23 -1.06 24.80
CA ASN A 49 10.69 0.24 24.33
C ASN A 49 9.96 1.33 25.12
N THR A 50 10.53 1.75 26.25
CA THR A 50 10.14 2.96 26.98
C THR A 50 11.03 4.12 26.54
N ASP A 51 10.82 4.62 25.34
CA ASP A 51 11.35 5.92 24.90
C ASP A 51 10.27 6.65 24.11
N SER A 52 9.50 7.48 24.83
CA SER A 52 8.40 8.27 24.32
C SER A 52 8.92 9.55 23.65
N ASN A 53 9.64 9.41 22.55
CA ASN A 53 9.89 10.51 21.62
C ASN A 53 9.40 10.07 20.24
N THR A 54 8.08 10.08 20.07
CA THR A 54 7.41 9.66 18.83
C THR A 54 7.69 10.69 17.75
N GLN A 55 8.64 10.37 16.86
CA GLN A 55 8.90 11.13 15.65
C GLN A 55 7.60 11.20 14.82
N THR A 56 7.23 12.40 14.38
CA THR A 56 5.96 12.63 13.69
C THR A 56 6.25 12.91 12.22
N ILE A 57 5.80 12.01 11.33
CA ILE A 57 5.81 12.28 9.89
C ILE A 57 4.67 13.25 9.59
N THR A 58 4.98 14.40 9.00
CA THR A 58 3.97 15.37 8.55
C THR A 58 3.84 15.29 7.04
N LEU A 59 2.75 14.70 6.56
CA LEU A 59 2.40 14.74 5.15
C LEU A 59 1.68 16.05 4.85
N GLN A 60 2.08 16.76 3.79
CA GLN A 60 1.34 17.92 3.33
C GLN A 60 0.09 17.48 2.58
N ASN A 61 -1.07 18.06 2.93
CA ASN A 61 -2.29 17.79 2.20
C ASN A 61 -2.25 18.47 0.82
N TRP A 62 -2.56 17.69 -0.21
CA TRP A 62 -2.78 18.19 -1.56
C TRP A 62 -3.87 19.27 -1.58
N ASP A 63 -3.57 20.46 -2.14
CA ASP A 63 -4.53 21.56 -2.26
C ASP A 63 -4.59 22.13 -3.70
N PRO A 64 -5.46 21.59 -4.57
CA PRO A 64 -5.55 21.99 -5.98
C PRO A 64 -6.08 23.42 -6.13
N GLN A 65 -5.37 24.24 -6.91
CA GLN A 65 -5.71 25.64 -7.23
C GLN A 65 -6.41 25.78 -8.60
N THR A 66 -7.24 24.80 -8.97
CA THR A 66 -7.92 24.78 -10.26
C THR A 66 -9.13 25.72 -10.30
N PRO A 67 -9.58 26.19 -11.49
CA PRO A 67 -10.73 27.09 -11.60
C PRO A 67 -12.02 26.52 -10.99
N TYR A 68 -12.28 25.22 -11.14
CA TYR A 68 -13.46 24.57 -10.54
C TYR A 68 -13.35 24.50 -9.02
N MET A 69 -12.17 24.22 -8.47
CA MET A 69 -11.98 24.17 -7.01
C MET A 69 -12.13 25.54 -6.35
N ASN A 70 -11.65 26.61 -7.00
CA ASN A 70 -11.82 27.96 -6.48
C ASN A 70 -13.30 28.34 -6.35
N LYS A 71 -14.14 27.94 -7.32
CA LYS A 71 -15.60 28.14 -7.23
C LYS A 71 -16.21 27.33 -6.09
N ILE A 72 -15.86 26.04 -5.97
CA ILE A 72 -16.42 25.16 -4.92
C ILE A 72 -16.04 25.65 -3.53
N LYS A 73 -14.76 25.99 -3.32
CA LYS A 73 -14.21 26.51 -2.05
C LYS A 73 -14.76 27.89 -1.67
N SER A 74 -15.33 28.65 -2.61
CA SER A 74 -15.95 29.95 -2.32
C SER A 74 -17.25 29.84 -1.50
N SER A 75 -17.83 28.63 -1.41
CA SER A 75 -19.06 28.37 -0.66
C SER A 75 -18.77 27.63 0.64
N THR A 76 -19.28 28.18 1.75
CA THR A 76 -19.29 27.49 3.07
C THR A 76 -20.54 26.64 3.29
N ILE A 77 -21.50 26.66 2.37
CA ILE A 77 -22.76 25.91 2.44
C ILE A 77 -22.63 24.63 1.62
N LEU A 78 -22.91 23.48 2.25
CA LEU A 78 -22.82 22.15 1.63
C LEU A 78 -23.60 22.08 0.31
N GLN A 79 -24.87 22.51 0.32
CA GLN A 79 -25.76 22.36 -0.82
C GLN A 79 -25.32 23.24 -1.99
N THR A 80 -24.84 24.45 -1.70
CA THR A 80 -24.28 25.34 -2.71
C THR A 80 -22.98 24.79 -3.29
N ALA A 81 -22.08 24.26 -2.46
CA ALA A 81 -20.85 23.64 -2.94
C ALA A 81 -21.14 22.42 -3.84
N TYR A 82 -22.12 21.59 -3.47
CA TYR A 82 -22.54 20.46 -4.28
C TYR A 82 -23.20 20.89 -5.60
N GLN A 83 -24.02 21.94 -5.58
CA GLN A 83 -24.61 22.50 -6.80
C GLN A 83 -23.54 23.05 -7.76
N ILE A 84 -22.51 23.71 -7.23
CA ILE A 84 -21.37 24.17 -8.04
C ILE A 84 -20.66 22.96 -8.67
N TYR A 85 -20.41 21.89 -7.90
CA TYR A 85 -19.88 20.65 -8.45
C TYR A 85 -20.70 20.11 -9.62
N LEU A 86 -22.04 20.03 -9.50
CA LEU A 86 -22.91 19.54 -10.58
C LEU A 86 -22.81 20.41 -11.84
N ASN A 87 -22.66 21.71 -11.69
CA ASN A 87 -22.49 22.63 -12.81
C ASN A 87 -21.12 22.44 -13.48
N GLU A 88 -20.04 22.38 -12.69
CA GLU A 88 -18.68 22.19 -13.23
C GLU A 88 -18.50 20.79 -13.86
N ARG A 89 -19.19 19.76 -13.36
CA ARG A 89 -19.16 18.40 -13.93
C ARG A 89 -19.49 18.39 -15.41
N GLN A 90 -20.31 19.31 -15.92
CA GLN A 90 -20.63 19.38 -17.35
C GLN A 90 -19.39 19.65 -18.21
N SER A 91 -18.40 20.39 -17.67
CA SER A 91 -17.16 20.75 -18.39
C SER A 91 -16.01 19.78 -18.10
N TYR A 92 -15.99 19.16 -16.92
CA TYR A 92 -14.88 18.31 -16.45
C TYR A 92 -15.26 16.83 -16.32
N SER A 93 -16.37 16.39 -16.93
CA SER A 93 -16.94 15.06 -16.74
C SER A 93 -16.01 13.90 -17.06
N LYS A 94 -15.02 14.10 -17.93
CA LYS A 94 -14.06 13.08 -18.37
C LYS A 94 -12.73 13.11 -17.61
N SER A 95 -12.56 13.98 -16.63
CA SER A 95 -11.31 14.11 -15.87
C SER A 95 -11.42 13.37 -14.53
N PRO A 96 -10.69 12.27 -14.30
CA PRO A 96 -10.66 11.63 -13.00
C PRO A 96 -10.22 12.58 -11.88
N SER A 97 -9.18 13.39 -12.13
CA SER A 97 -8.63 14.36 -11.16
C SER A 97 -9.69 15.34 -10.66
N PHE A 98 -10.63 15.78 -11.53
CA PHE A 98 -11.75 16.63 -11.12
C PHE A 98 -12.58 15.97 -10.00
N TYR A 99 -12.91 14.68 -10.14
CA TYR A 99 -13.69 13.98 -9.11
C TYR A 99 -12.89 13.75 -7.83
N PHE A 100 -11.60 13.39 -7.93
CA PHE A 100 -10.74 13.20 -6.77
C PHE A 100 -10.55 14.49 -5.96
N ASP A 101 -10.27 15.61 -6.62
CA ASP A 101 -10.11 16.91 -5.98
C ASP A 101 -11.37 17.32 -5.23
N VAL A 102 -12.53 17.20 -5.91
CA VAL A 102 -13.82 17.60 -5.32
C VAL A 102 -14.20 16.65 -4.19
N ALA A 103 -14.09 15.34 -4.37
CA ALA A 103 -14.37 14.38 -3.31
C ALA A 103 -13.49 14.64 -2.07
N SER A 104 -12.19 14.90 -2.28
CA SER A 104 -11.25 15.25 -1.20
C SER A 104 -11.69 16.49 -0.43
N TYR A 105 -12.17 17.53 -1.11
CA TYR A 105 -12.77 18.70 -0.45
C TYR A 105 -13.95 18.32 0.45
N PHE A 106 -14.90 17.51 -0.03
CA PHE A 106 -16.05 17.09 0.77
C PHE A 106 -15.61 16.26 2.00
N PHE A 107 -14.65 15.35 1.86
CA PHE A 107 -14.11 14.59 3.00
C PHE A 107 -13.37 15.48 4.01
N LEU A 108 -12.63 16.49 3.56
CA LEU A 108 -11.99 17.47 4.45
C LEU A 108 -13.01 18.31 5.21
N GLN A 109 -14.11 18.70 4.58
CA GLN A 109 -15.21 19.40 5.25
C GLN A 109 -15.94 18.52 6.27
N ALA A 110 -16.10 17.22 5.98
CA ALA A 110 -16.63 16.25 6.95
C ALA A 110 -15.75 16.15 8.19
N ARG A 111 -14.43 15.94 8.00
CA ARG A 111 -13.45 15.87 9.11
C ARG A 111 -13.46 17.17 9.94
N SER A 112 -13.48 18.32 9.28
CA SER A 112 -13.55 19.63 9.93
C SER A 112 -14.84 19.82 10.73
N SER A 113 -15.97 19.35 10.21
CA SER A 113 -17.27 19.42 10.88
C SER A 113 -17.34 18.52 12.12
N ASN A 114 -16.75 17.31 12.07
CA ASN A 114 -16.63 16.42 13.23
C ASN A 114 -15.79 17.05 14.36
N SER A 115 -14.69 17.73 14.03
CA SER A 115 -13.84 18.38 15.05
C SER A 115 -14.57 19.48 15.82
N LYS A 116 -15.45 20.25 15.13
CA LYS A 116 -16.30 21.28 15.73
C LYS A 116 -17.46 20.67 16.53
N GLN A 117 -18.02 19.56 16.07
CA GLN A 117 -19.09 18.85 16.78
C GLN A 117 -18.60 18.29 18.12
N SER A 118 -17.38 17.76 18.21
CA SER A 118 -16.80 17.32 19.50
C SER A 118 -16.64 18.46 20.52
N SER A 119 -16.37 19.69 20.06
CA SER A 119 -16.35 20.88 20.92
C SER A 119 -17.75 21.32 21.36
N ILE A 120 -18.75 21.09 20.51
CA ILE A 120 -20.15 21.44 20.73
C ILE A 120 -20.88 20.38 21.56
N ASP A 121 -20.57 19.08 21.44
CA ASP A 121 -21.17 17.98 22.20
C ASP A 121 -20.77 18.03 23.69
N ALA A 122 -19.58 18.56 23.99
CA ALA A 122 -19.19 18.91 25.36
C ALA A 122 -20.05 20.04 25.95
N PHE A 123 -20.60 20.92 25.10
CA PHE A 123 -21.45 22.06 25.48
C PHE A 123 -22.96 21.71 25.43
N ASN A 124 -23.38 20.83 24.51
CA ASN A 124 -24.77 20.50 24.18
C ASN A 124 -25.27 19.18 24.78
N LYS A 125 -24.55 18.59 25.75
CA LYS A 125 -25.00 17.42 26.53
C LYS A 125 -26.42 17.57 27.13
N TYR A 126 -27.00 18.76 27.12
CA TYR A 126 -28.34 19.06 27.63
C TYR A 126 -29.46 19.26 26.59
N TYR A 127 -29.18 19.48 25.30
CA TYR A 127 -30.26 19.78 24.33
C TYR A 127 -29.88 19.43 22.88
N ALA A 128 -30.38 18.31 22.33
CA ALA A 128 -30.67 18.21 20.89
C ALA A 128 -31.52 16.97 20.54
N GLN A 129 -32.80 17.19 20.27
CA GLN A 129 -33.66 16.28 19.49
C GLN A 129 -33.60 16.72 18.02
N SER A 130 -32.63 16.20 17.28
CA SER A 130 -32.66 15.95 15.83
C SER A 130 -31.27 15.47 15.41
N ASN A 131 -31.15 14.18 15.09
CA ASN A 131 -29.86 13.56 14.73
C ASN A 131 -29.45 13.91 13.30
N TYR A 132 -29.39 15.20 12.97
CA TYR A 132 -28.84 15.69 11.72
C TYR A 132 -27.34 15.89 11.88
N ASN A 133 -26.54 15.04 11.23
CA ASN A 133 -25.09 15.15 11.25
C ASN A 133 -24.58 15.62 9.88
N ILE A 134 -24.26 16.91 9.78
CA ILE A 134 -23.73 17.54 8.57
C ILE A 134 -22.45 16.86 8.06
N SER A 135 -21.64 16.29 8.95
CA SER A 135 -20.44 15.53 8.57
C SER A 135 -20.79 14.30 7.75
N ASN A 136 -21.84 13.58 8.12
CA ASN A 136 -22.31 12.40 7.37
C ASN A 136 -22.81 12.79 5.98
N GLU A 137 -23.41 13.99 5.81
CA GLU A 137 -23.79 14.47 4.49
C GLU A 137 -22.58 14.81 3.62
N TYR A 138 -21.58 15.50 4.17
CA TYR A 138 -20.33 15.75 3.46
C TYR A 138 -19.66 14.43 3.04
N GLN A 139 -19.64 13.42 3.90
CA GLN A 139 -19.13 12.09 3.56
C GLN A 139 -19.95 11.42 2.45
N TYR A 140 -21.28 11.49 2.52
CA TYR A 140 -22.18 10.93 1.50
C TYR A 140 -21.92 11.55 0.13
N PHE A 141 -21.84 12.88 0.04
CA PHE A 141 -21.55 13.56 -1.22
C PHE A 141 -20.12 13.28 -1.70
N GLY A 142 -19.13 13.29 -0.80
CA GLY A 142 -17.75 12.93 -1.13
C GLY A 142 -17.65 11.53 -1.75
N LEU A 143 -18.30 10.54 -1.13
CA LEU A 143 -18.32 9.17 -1.63
C LEU A 143 -19.01 9.06 -2.99
N ARG A 144 -20.18 9.70 -3.15
CA ARG A 144 -20.90 9.71 -4.42
C ARG A 144 -20.08 10.33 -5.55
N ILE A 145 -19.33 11.40 -5.25
CA ILE A 145 -18.46 12.07 -6.22
C ILE A 145 -17.29 11.16 -6.58
N LEU A 146 -16.64 10.54 -5.59
CA LEU A 146 -15.53 9.60 -5.77
C LEU A 146 -15.93 8.40 -6.64
N THR A 147 -17.08 7.78 -6.39
CA THR A 147 -17.52 6.60 -7.14
C THR A 147 -17.89 6.90 -8.59
N ASN A 148 -18.15 8.16 -8.97
CA ASN A 148 -18.35 8.51 -10.38
C ASN A 148 -17.08 8.28 -11.22
N VAL A 149 -15.90 8.21 -10.60
CA VAL A 149 -14.65 7.84 -11.29
C VAL A 149 -14.78 6.45 -11.92
N LEU A 150 -15.48 5.53 -11.26
CA LEU A 150 -15.71 4.17 -11.74
C LEU A 150 -16.62 4.11 -12.98
N GLU A 151 -17.33 5.20 -13.29
CA GLU A 151 -18.19 5.31 -14.48
C GLU A 151 -17.43 5.86 -15.70
N LEU A 152 -16.21 6.40 -15.54
CA LEU A 152 -15.48 7.08 -16.63
C LEU A 152 -14.99 6.09 -17.68
N GLU A 153 -14.39 5.01 -17.22
CA GLU A 153 -13.88 3.92 -18.04
C GLU A 153 -14.23 2.61 -17.34
N LEU A 154 -15.23 1.91 -17.86
CA LEU A 154 -15.67 0.64 -17.29
C LEU A 154 -14.48 -0.33 -17.25
N GLU A 155 -14.28 -0.92 -16.07
CA GLU A 155 -13.22 -1.91 -15.81
C GLU A 155 -11.78 -1.40 -16.04
N SER A 156 -11.58 -0.07 -16.00
CA SER A 156 -10.24 0.49 -15.90
C SER A 156 -9.64 0.13 -14.54
N VAL A 157 -8.74 -0.87 -14.54
CA VAL A 157 -8.10 -1.39 -13.32
C VAL A 157 -7.33 -0.30 -12.59
N GLN A 158 -6.68 0.59 -13.33
CA GLN A 158 -6.00 1.76 -12.76
C GLN A 158 -6.98 2.60 -11.94
N LEU A 159 -8.10 3.05 -12.54
CA LEU A 159 -9.09 3.87 -11.83
C LEU A 159 -9.75 3.12 -10.66
N LEU A 160 -10.02 1.83 -10.83
CA LEU A 160 -10.51 0.96 -9.74
C LEU A 160 -9.52 0.97 -8.57
N ARG A 161 -8.23 0.77 -8.84
CA ARG A 161 -7.17 0.74 -7.83
C ARG A 161 -7.00 2.10 -7.14
N THR A 162 -6.97 3.21 -7.89
CA THR A 162 -6.90 4.56 -7.32
C THR A 162 -8.09 4.85 -6.39
N VAL A 163 -9.31 4.48 -6.81
CA VAL A 163 -10.52 4.64 -5.98
C VAL A 163 -10.45 3.76 -4.74
N ALA A 164 -10.02 2.50 -4.88
CA ALA A 164 -9.89 1.57 -3.76
C ALA A 164 -8.88 2.09 -2.72
N TYR A 165 -7.69 2.53 -3.12
CA TYR A 165 -6.73 3.15 -2.20
C TYR A 165 -7.32 4.38 -1.51
N LYS A 166 -8.07 5.23 -2.22
CA LYS A 166 -8.73 6.38 -1.60
C LYS A 166 -9.77 5.96 -0.56
N LEU A 167 -10.50 4.87 -0.81
CA LEU A 167 -11.44 4.30 0.17
C LEU A 167 -10.72 3.74 1.40
N VAL A 168 -9.55 3.11 1.23
CA VAL A 168 -8.69 2.67 2.36
C VAL A 168 -8.26 3.85 3.22
N GLU A 169 -7.75 4.94 2.60
CA GLU A 169 -7.36 6.18 3.32
C GLU A 169 -8.52 6.80 4.12
N LEU A 170 -9.76 6.58 3.65
CA LEU A 170 -10.98 7.06 4.31
C LEU A 170 -11.52 6.08 5.37
N GLY A 171 -10.90 4.90 5.54
CA GLY A 171 -11.37 3.85 6.45
C GLY A 171 -12.62 3.11 5.96
N LEU A 172 -12.98 3.24 4.68
CA LEU A 172 -14.17 2.63 4.08
C LEU A 172 -13.87 1.22 3.55
N TYR A 173 -13.36 0.37 4.43
CA TYR A 173 -12.73 -0.91 4.05
C TYR A 173 -13.67 -1.87 3.32
N ASN A 174 -14.93 -2.00 3.72
CA ASN A 174 -15.88 -2.87 3.02
C ASN A 174 -16.10 -2.49 1.54
N LEU A 175 -16.05 -1.21 1.22
CA LEU A 175 -16.18 -0.75 -0.16
C LEU A 175 -14.89 -1.00 -0.94
N ALA A 176 -13.74 -0.73 -0.33
CA ALA A 176 -12.44 -1.02 -0.92
C ALA A 176 -12.27 -2.52 -1.20
N GLU A 177 -12.72 -3.39 -0.30
CA GLU A 177 -12.61 -4.85 -0.42
C GLU A 177 -13.35 -5.35 -1.66
N ASN A 178 -14.59 -4.87 -1.89
CA ASN A 178 -15.36 -5.23 -3.08
C ASN A 178 -14.60 -4.86 -4.37
N ILE A 179 -13.93 -3.71 -4.40
CA ILE A 179 -13.16 -3.26 -5.56
C ILE A 179 -11.88 -4.10 -5.71
N PHE A 180 -11.10 -4.31 -4.65
CA PHE A 180 -9.87 -5.12 -4.75
C PHE A 180 -10.14 -6.57 -5.10
N ARG A 181 -11.21 -7.18 -4.58
CA ARG A 181 -11.65 -8.52 -5.01
C ARG A 181 -12.01 -8.54 -6.49
N HIS A 182 -12.63 -7.47 -7.00
CA HIS A 182 -12.90 -7.35 -8.43
C HIS A 182 -11.60 -7.19 -9.25
N ILE A 183 -10.64 -6.38 -8.77
CA ILE A 183 -9.32 -6.22 -9.40
C ILE A 183 -8.57 -7.56 -9.49
N VAL A 184 -8.57 -8.37 -8.42
CA VAL A 184 -7.99 -9.73 -8.43
C VAL A 184 -8.58 -10.61 -9.53
N ASN A 185 -9.87 -10.49 -9.81
CA ASN A 185 -10.50 -11.24 -10.91
C ASN A 185 -10.11 -10.71 -12.29
N LEU A 186 -9.96 -9.39 -12.45
CA LEU A 186 -9.59 -8.74 -13.71
C LEU A 186 -8.09 -8.86 -14.04
N ARG A 187 -7.24 -8.97 -13.02
CA ARG A 187 -5.78 -8.98 -13.10
C ARG A 187 -5.18 -10.01 -12.17
N SER A 188 -5.54 -11.27 -12.40
CA SER A 188 -4.98 -12.42 -11.68
C SER A 188 -3.55 -12.77 -12.12
N ASP A 189 -3.08 -12.14 -13.18
CA ASP A 189 -1.72 -12.14 -13.72
C ASP A 189 -0.79 -11.11 -13.06
N GLU A 190 -1.34 -10.16 -12.28
CA GLU A 190 -0.56 -9.14 -11.58
C GLU A 190 -0.39 -9.51 -10.08
N PRO A 191 0.85 -9.60 -9.54
CA PRO A 191 1.07 -9.85 -8.12
C PRO A 191 0.47 -8.75 -7.23
N GLN A 192 0.50 -7.50 -7.71
CA GLN A 192 -0.02 -6.34 -6.99
C GLN A 192 -1.49 -6.50 -6.61
N SER A 193 -2.33 -7.11 -7.47
CA SER A 193 -3.75 -7.32 -7.19
C SER A 193 -3.97 -8.12 -5.91
N PHE A 194 -3.17 -9.16 -5.68
CA PHE A 194 -3.25 -10.00 -4.48
C PHE A 194 -2.64 -9.30 -3.27
N ARG A 195 -1.50 -8.60 -3.46
CA ARG A 195 -0.84 -7.83 -2.41
C ARG A 195 -1.74 -6.73 -1.86
N ASP A 196 -2.41 -5.97 -2.73
CA ASP A 196 -3.33 -4.91 -2.34
C ASP A 196 -4.48 -5.44 -1.48
N LEU A 197 -5.09 -6.56 -1.89
CA LEU A 197 -6.16 -7.19 -1.13
C LEU A 197 -5.65 -7.71 0.22
N ALA A 198 -4.45 -8.31 0.28
CA ALA A 198 -3.85 -8.78 1.52
C ALA A 198 -3.61 -7.63 2.51
N LEU A 199 -3.04 -6.51 2.03
CA LEU A 199 -2.77 -5.33 2.84
C LEU A 199 -4.07 -4.68 3.34
N LEU A 200 -5.10 -4.55 2.50
CA LEU A 200 -6.41 -4.06 2.94
C LEU A 200 -7.03 -4.97 4.00
N LEU A 201 -7.04 -6.29 3.75
CA LEU A 201 -7.62 -7.24 4.68
C LEU A 201 -6.83 -7.25 5.99
N GLN A 202 -5.53 -7.06 5.98
CA GLN A 202 -4.75 -6.88 7.20
C GLN A 202 -5.14 -5.59 7.94
N GLU A 203 -5.17 -4.45 7.25
CA GLU A 203 -5.45 -3.12 7.85
C GLU A 203 -6.86 -3.03 8.44
N SER A 204 -7.85 -3.63 7.78
CA SER A 204 -9.25 -3.61 8.21
C SER A 204 -9.59 -4.56 9.36
N ASN A 205 -8.65 -5.41 9.77
CA ASN A 205 -8.92 -6.58 10.58
C ASN A 205 -8.71 -6.38 12.08
N SER A 206 -9.62 -5.62 12.69
CA SER A 206 -9.68 -5.47 14.15
C SER A 206 -10.13 -6.74 14.89
N GLU A 207 -10.75 -7.71 14.20
CA GLU A 207 -11.45 -8.85 14.81
C GLU A 207 -10.81 -10.22 14.49
N THR A 208 -9.58 -10.27 14.00
CA THR A 208 -8.87 -11.53 13.65
C THR A 208 -9.62 -12.44 12.66
N LYS A 209 -10.39 -11.85 11.74
CA LYS A 209 -11.09 -12.54 10.64
C LYS A 209 -10.15 -12.79 9.45
N ASN A 210 -10.48 -13.70 8.55
CA ASN A 210 -9.78 -13.87 7.26
C ASN A 210 -8.24 -14.08 7.35
N LEU A 211 -7.70 -14.47 8.50
CA LEU A 211 -6.24 -14.57 8.70
C LEU A 211 -5.57 -15.58 7.76
N ILE A 212 -6.26 -16.68 7.47
CA ILE A 212 -5.79 -17.68 6.52
C ILE A 212 -5.83 -17.12 5.09
N GLU A 213 -6.88 -16.39 4.72
CA GLU A 213 -6.97 -15.75 3.41
C GLU A 213 -5.85 -14.72 3.20
N ILE A 214 -5.57 -13.87 4.20
CA ILE A 214 -4.46 -12.91 4.15
C ILE A 214 -3.12 -13.64 3.95
N SER A 215 -2.87 -14.69 4.72
CA SER A 215 -1.68 -15.55 4.58
C SER A 215 -1.58 -16.16 3.18
N ASP A 216 -2.69 -16.67 2.64
CA ASP A 216 -2.73 -17.28 1.31
C ASP A 216 -2.51 -16.26 0.19
N LEU A 217 -3.03 -15.05 0.31
CA LEU A 217 -2.78 -13.95 -0.64
C LEU A 217 -1.30 -13.54 -0.64
N PHE A 218 -0.67 -13.37 0.52
CA PHE A 218 0.76 -13.09 0.59
C PHE A 218 1.61 -14.24 0.01
N LYS A 219 1.28 -15.49 0.34
CA LYS A 219 1.97 -16.66 -0.24
C LYS A 219 1.79 -16.73 -1.75
N LYS A 220 0.61 -16.38 -2.27
CA LYS A 220 0.36 -16.32 -3.72
C LYS A 220 1.34 -15.35 -4.39
N VAL A 221 1.58 -14.18 -3.81
CA VAL A 221 2.56 -13.21 -4.34
C VAL A 221 3.98 -13.75 -4.23
N ILE A 222 4.38 -14.29 -3.07
CA ILE A 222 5.75 -14.75 -2.81
C ILE A 222 6.16 -15.97 -3.68
N PHE A 223 5.22 -16.89 -3.92
CA PHE A 223 5.50 -18.16 -4.62
C PHE A 223 4.85 -18.24 -6.01
N GLY A 224 4.19 -17.18 -6.45
CA GLY A 224 3.58 -17.12 -7.77
C GLY A 224 4.64 -17.00 -8.86
N GLU A 225 4.37 -17.61 -10.01
CA GLU A 225 5.11 -17.33 -11.23
C GLU A 225 4.53 -16.06 -11.85
N TRP A 226 5.37 -15.03 -11.94
CA TRP A 226 5.00 -13.71 -12.44
C TRP A 226 5.88 -13.34 -13.63
N ASP A 227 5.41 -12.40 -14.44
CA ASP A 227 6.25 -11.80 -15.48
C ASP A 227 7.53 -11.19 -14.85
N ASN A 228 8.65 -11.30 -15.56
CA ASN A 228 9.96 -10.83 -15.10
C ASN A 228 9.98 -9.36 -14.68
N ARG A 229 9.07 -8.53 -15.23
CA ARG A 229 8.87 -7.13 -14.83
C ARG A 229 8.51 -6.94 -13.35
N TYR A 230 8.10 -8.00 -12.65
CA TYR A 230 7.79 -8.00 -11.22
C TYR A 230 8.85 -8.70 -10.36
N SER A 231 10.02 -8.99 -10.91
CA SER A 231 11.10 -9.66 -10.17
C SER A 231 11.41 -8.95 -8.85
N GLU A 232 11.59 -9.71 -7.78
CA GLU A 232 11.85 -9.25 -6.40
C GLU A 232 10.65 -8.69 -5.64
N ILE A 233 9.43 -8.68 -6.21
CA ILE A 233 8.20 -8.36 -5.47
C ILE A 233 8.01 -9.24 -4.23
N GLU A 234 8.50 -10.48 -4.29
CA GLU A 234 8.48 -11.45 -3.20
C GLU A 234 9.26 -10.97 -1.98
N VAL A 235 10.31 -10.14 -2.14
CA VAL A 235 11.12 -9.63 -1.04
C VAL A 235 10.32 -8.63 -0.21
N THR A 236 9.73 -7.62 -0.86
CA THR A 236 8.88 -6.63 -0.19
C THR A 236 7.65 -7.29 0.42
N THR A 237 7.06 -8.24 -0.29
CA THR A 237 5.88 -8.96 0.21
C THR A 237 6.23 -9.89 1.39
N LEU A 238 7.44 -10.46 1.43
CA LEU A 238 7.90 -11.24 2.57
C LEU A 238 8.07 -10.39 3.83
N HIS A 239 8.50 -9.13 3.70
CA HIS A 239 8.52 -8.19 4.83
C HIS A 239 7.10 -7.90 5.34
N GLU A 240 6.13 -7.74 4.46
CA GLU A 240 4.72 -7.53 4.81
C GLU A 240 4.10 -8.75 5.48
N LEU A 241 4.37 -9.96 4.95
CA LEU A 241 3.98 -11.21 5.59
C LEU A 241 4.57 -11.34 7.00
N ASN A 242 5.84 -10.98 7.18
CA ASN A 242 6.49 -11.01 8.50
C ASN A 242 5.87 -9.99 9.46
N TYR A 243 5.51 -8.81 8.97
CA TYR A 243 4.77 -7.82 9.77
C TYR A 243 3.38 -8.34 10.15
N PHE A 244 2.66 -8.95 9.23
CA PHE A 244 1.37 -9.62 9.50
C PHE A 244 1.50 -10.70 10.57
N VAL A 245 2.49 -11.60 10.43
CA VAL A 245 2.77 -12.65 11.44
C VAL A 245 3.10 -12.03 12.79
N PHE A 246 3.90 -10.97 12.82
CA PHE A 246 4.22 -10.26 14.05
C PHE A 246 2.97 -9.66 14.70
N GLN A 247 2.09 -9.01 13.95
CA GLN A 247 0.86 -8.43 14.50
C GLN A 247 -0.08 -9.48 15.09
N PHE A 248 -0.14 -10.67 14.49
CA PHE A 248 -1.08 -11.71 14.88
C PHE A 248 -0.41 -12.97 15.45
N HIS A 249 0.81 -12.87 15.98
CA HIS A 249 1.61 -14.01 16.47
C HIS A 249 0.91 -14.85 17.56
N GLN A 250 -0.03 -14.25 18.30
CA GLN A 250 -0.82 -14.95 19.32
C GLN A 250 -1.86 -15.92 18.72
N GLN A 251 -2.16 -15.80 17.43
CA GLN A 251 -3.08 -16.66 16.71
C GLN A 251 -2.32 -17.86 16.12
N GLN A 252 -2.29 -18.98 16.85
CA GLN A 252 -1.53 -20.17 16.44
C GLN A 252 -1.87 -20.68 15.04
N GLN A 253 -3.11 -20.48 14.57
CA GLN A 253 -3.52 -20.84 13.21
C GLN A 253 -2.66 -20.18 12.11
N ILE A 254 -2.12 -18.98 12.35
CA ILE A 254 -1.25 -18.29 11.38
C ILE A 254 0.13 -18.91 11.38
N LEU A 255 0.71 -19.13 12.57
CA LEU A 255 2.03 -19.74 12.71
C LEU A 255 2.10 -21.13 12.06
N ASN A 256 1.00 -21.87 12.12
CA ASN A 256 0.90 -23.18 11.47
C ASN A 256 0.64 -23.09 9.95
N SER A 257 0.23 -21.94 9.44
CA SER A 257 -0.13 -21.74 8.02
C SER A 257 1.03 -21.29 7.12
N ILE A 258 2.17 -20.94 7.72
CA ILE A 258 3.35 -20.37 7.06
C ILE A 258 4.58 -21.22 7.39
N ASP A 259 5.45 -21.45 6.43
CA ASP A 259 6.73 -22.13 6.66
C ASP A 259 7.61 -21.28 7.59
N ASN A 260 8.08 -21.88 8.69
CA ASN A 260 8.95 -21.22 9.67
C ASN A 260 10.24 -20.65 9.06
N ARG A 261 10.70 -21.14 7.91
CA ARG A 261 11.87 -20.61 7.19
C ARG A 261 11.65 -19.19 6.67
N LEU A 262 10.39 -18.84 6.39
CA LEU A 262 9.97 -17.52 5.89
C LEU A 262 9.76 -16.51 7.03
N ILE A 263 9.68 -16.97 8.28
CA ILE A 263 9.43 -16.13 9.44
C ILE A 263 10.76 -15.66 10.02
N ARG A 264 11.07 -14.38 9.84
CA ARG A 264 12.28 -13.72 10.34
C ARG A 264 11.91 -12.38 10.97
N HIS A 265 12.41 -12.15 12.18
CA HIS A 265 12.31 -10.84 12.81
C HIS A 265 13.36 -9.91 12.18
N LEU A 266 12.91 -8.99 11.32
CA LEU A 266 13.71 -8.00 10.60
C LEU A 266 13.40 -6.58 11.14
N PRO A 267 13.82 -6.23 12.37
CA PRO A 267 13.49 -4.95 12.96
C PRO A 267 14.22 -3.83 12.22
N VAL A 268 13.47 -2.84 11.76
CA VAL A 268 13.95 -1.60 11.15
C VAL A 268 13.34 -0.41 11.86
N ASP A 269 14.09 0.69 11.96
CA ASP A 269 13.60 1.93 12.56
C ASP A 269 12.69 2.70 11.58
N LEU A 270 12.99 2.62 10.28
CA LEU A 270 12.19 3.23 9.22
C LEU A 270 12.11 2.31 8.00
N ARG A 271 10.89 2.18 7.48
CA ARG A 271 10.56 1.51 6.23
C ARG A 271 9.67 2.44 5.42
N ILE A 272 10.05 2.70 4.18
CA ILE A 272 9.25 3.45 3.21
C ILE A 272 8.95 2.50 2.07
N VAL A 273 7.68 2.37 1.71
CA VAL A 273 7.26 1.58 0.54
C VAL A 273 6.46 2.51 -0.36
N MET A 274 6.95 2.71 -1.57
CA MET A 274 6.28 3.49 -2.60
C MET A 274 5.63 2.55 -3.59
N VAL A 275 4.34 2.76 -3.87
CA VAL A 275 3.57 2.03 -4.88
C VAL A 275 2.96 3.03 -5.85
N TRP A 276 2.77 2.60 -7.09
CA TRP A 276 2.03 3.37 -8.10
C TRP A 276 1.03 2.47 -8.82
N ASP A 277 0.07 3.10 -9.50
CA ASP A 277 -1.10 2.45 -10.11
C ASP A 277 -1.08 2.48 -11.64
N THR A 278 -0.01 3.00 -12.23
CA THR A 278 0.15 3.12 -13.68
C THR A 278 1.21 2.14 -14.17
N ASN A 279 0.86 1.33 -15.16
CA ASN A 279 1.83 0.43 -15.77
C ASN A 279 2.82 1.19 -16.67
N ASP A 280 3.96 0.58 -17.00
CA ASP A 280 4.98 1.15 -17.91
C ASP A 280 5.40 2.58 -17.50
N THR A 281 5.49 2.80 -16.19
CA THR A 281 5.90 4.06 -15.59
C THR A 281 7.18 3.84 -14.80
N ASP A 282 8.10 4.77 -14.95
CA ASP A 282 9.38 4.83 -14.25
C ASP A 282 9.25 5.87 -13.12
N VAL A 283 9.13 5.40 -11.87
CA VAL A 283 8.98 6.27 -10.69
C VAL A 283 10.09 5.94 -9.70
N ASP A 284 11.04 6.85 -9.56
CA ASP A 284 12.18 6.68 -8.65
C ASP A 284 11.87 7.09 -7.20
N LEU A 285 12.23 6.25 -6.25
CA LEU A 285 12.30 6.59 -4.83
C LEU A 285 13.68 7.14 -4.49
N HIS A 286 13.71 8.41 -4.12
CA HIS A 286 14.89 9.08 -3.56
C HIS A 286 14.67 9.35 -2.07
N VAL A 287 15.61 8.92 -1.24
CA VAL A 287 15.60 9.16 0.21
C VAL A 287 16.85 9.91 0.61
N ILE A 288 16.68 11.19 0.96
CA ILE A 288 17.75 12.00 1.56
C ILE A 288 17.74 11.78 3.07
N GLU A 289 18.79 11.18 3.58
CA GLU A 289 18.97 10.88 4.99
C GLU A 289 19.36 12.13 5.80
N PRO A 290 19.20 12.14 7.14
CA PRO A 290 19.64 13.24 7.99
C PRO A 290 21.14 13.57 7.90
N THR A 291 21.95 12.63 7.42
CA THR A 291 23.37 12.81 7.11
C THR A 291 23.62 13.70 5.90
N GLY A 292 22.58 13.95 5.08
CA GLY A 292 22.65 14.59 3.77
C GLY A 292 23.01 13.63 2.64
N GLU A 293 23.21 12.34 2.93
CA GLU A 293 23.42 11.29 1.93
C GLU A 293 22.08 10.91 1.28
N GLU A 294 22.11 10.65 -0.02
CA GLU A 294 20.91 10.32 -0.81
C GLU A 294 20.95 8.86 -1.24
N CYS A 295 19.94 8.08 -0.85
CA CYS A 295 19.71 6.70 -1.27
C CYS A 295 18.73 6.66 -2.45
N TYR A 296 19.12 6.05 -3.57
CA TYR A 296 18.32 5.95 -4.80
C TYR A 296 18.88 4.83 -5.71
N TYR A 297 18.26 4.60 -6.88
CA TYR A 297 18.55 3.43 -7.73
C TYR A 297 20.04 3.21 -8.06
N SER A 298 20.85 4.27 -8.22
CA SER A 298 22.29 4.14 -8.49
C SER A 298 23.19 4.25 -7.25
N HIS A 299 22.63 4.59 -6.09
CA HIS A 299 23.31 4.59 -4.78
C HIS A 299 22.47 3.84 -3.75
N LYS A 300 22.45 2.51 -3.88
CA LYS A 300 21.48 1.66 -3.17
C LYS A 300 21.79 1.41 -1.69
N ASN A 301 22.99 1.74 -1.23
CA ASN A 301 23.44 1.50 0.14
C ASN A 301 24.13 2.74 0.68
N THR A 302 23.63 3.28 1.78
CA THR A 302 24.19 4.48 2.43
C THR A 302 25.13 4.14 3.57
N ALA A 303 25.89 5.13 4.05
CA ALA A 303 26.84 4.96 5.15
C ALA A 303 26.18 4.56 6.48
N ILE A 304 24.92 4.94 6.70
CA ILE A 304 24.18 4.57 7.92
C ILE A 304 23.44 3.22 7.79
N GLY A 305 23.59 2.55 6.65
CA GLY A 305 22.94 1.26 6.36
C GLY A 305 21.50 1.40 5.89
N GLY A 306 21.15 2.54 5.29
CA GLY A 306 19.97 2.68 4.45
C GLY A 306 20.14 1.85 3.19
N MET A 307 19.08 1.16 2.78
CA MET A 307 19.06 0.27 1.62
C MET A 307 17.79 0.51 0.82
N ILE A 308 17.91 0.57 -0.51
CA ILE A 308 16.76 0.60 -1.41
C ILE A 308 16.65 -0.74 -2.17
N SER A 309 15.42 -1.14 -2.48
CA SER A 309 15.11 -2.33 -3.26
C SER A 309 15.65 -2.26 -4.69
N ARG A 310 15.36 -3.31 -5.45
CA ARG A 310 15.43 -3.22 -6.90
C ARG A 310 14.59 -2.05 -7.42
N ASP A 311 15.10 -1.51 -8.52
CA ASP A 311 14.51 -0.46 -9.33
C ASP A 311 13.50 -1.11 -10.30
N PHE A 312 12.26 -0.63 -10.25
CA PHE A 312 11.14 -1.15 -11.04
C PHE A 312 10.79 -0.17 -12.16
N THR A 313 11.31 -0.42 -13.37
CA THR A 313 11.20 0.51 -14.51
C THR A 313 10.10 0.18 -15.52
N THR A 314 9.54 -1.04 -15.48
CA THR A 314 8.63 -1.56 -16.54
C THR A 314 7.37 -2.26 -16.01
N GLY A 315 7.14 -2.17 -14.70
CA GLY A 315 6.00 -2.78 -14.03
C GLY A 315 5.29 -1.76 -13.13
N TYR A 316 4.41 -2.30 -12.28
CA TYR A 316 4.05 -1.58 -11.08
C TYR A 316 5.19 -1.78 -10.08
N GLY A 317 5.46 -0.77 -9.24
CA GLY A 317 6.34 -0.92 -8.09
C GLY A 317 5.89 -2.05 -7.15
N PRO A 318 6.53 -2.21 -5.99
CA PRO A 318 6.99 -1.11 -5.18
C PRO A 318 8.49 -0.89 -5.21
N GLU A 319 8.89 0.34 -4.90
CA GLU A 319 10.22 0.59 -4.38
C GLU A 319 10.18 0.70 -2.86
N GLU A 320 11.16 0.09 -2.21
CA GLU A 320 11.23 -0.03 -0.78
C GLU A 320 12.57 0.47 -0.27
N TYR A 321 12.53 1.41 0.68
CA TYR A 321 13.69 1.85 1.44
C TYR A 321 13.60 1.36 2.89
N LEU A 322 14.70 0.86 3.42
CA LEU A 322 14.83 0.33 4.78
C LEU A 322 16.08 0.90 5.44
N VAL A 323 15.97 1.30 6.71
CA VAL A 323 17.14 1.56 7.55
C VAL A 323 16.95 0.95 8.93
N ARG A 324 17.92 0.13 9.34
CA ARG A 324 17.84 -0.59 10.61
C ARG A 324 17.93 0.33 11.82
N LYS A 325 18.80 1.35 11.75
CA LYS A 325 19.04 2.31 12.81
C LYS A 325 18.98 3.72 12.24
N ALA A 326 17.86 4.40 12.43
CA ALA A 326 17.69 5.76 11.92
C ALA A 326 18.51 6.74 12.77
N VAL A 327 19.26 7.63 12.11
CA VAL A 327 19.97 8.72 12.77
C VAL A 327 18.98 9.87 13.01
N LYS A 328 19.16 10.60 14.11
CA LYS A 328 18.30 11.74 14.49
C LYS A 328 18.82 13.07 13.97
#